data_AF-A0A378XG31-F1
#
_entry.id   AF-A0A378XG31-F1
#
_cell.length_a   1.000
_cell.length_b   1.000
_cell.length_c   1.000
_cell.angle_alpha   90.00
_cell.angle_beta   90.00
_cell.angle_gamma   90.00
#
_symmetry.space_group_name_H-M   'P 1'
#
loop_
_entity.id
_entity.type
_entity.pdbx_description
1 polymer ?
#
loop_
_entity_poly.entity_id
_entity_poly.type
_entity_poly.pdbx_seq_one_letter_code
_entity_poly.pdbx_strand_id
1 'polypeptide(L)'
;MKRTQISAIAIAFSTLFAGQAIAADTAPVTRAQVKAELVEAINNGYTVVTESGRLAKDVYPANYTQESSVAKSREEVRQELAEAIESGLLDKHISA
;
A
#
# COMPACT_ATOMS: atom_id res chain seq x y z
N MET A 1 1.52 -51.00 4.92
CA MET A 1 2.61 -49.99 4.91
C MET A 1 2.07 -48.59 4.53
N LYS A 2 1.30 -47.91 5.39
CA LYS A 2 0.86 -46.49 5.19
C LYS A 2 0.55 -45.79 6.52
N ARG A 3 1.51 -45.71 7.45
CA ARG A 3 1.30 -45.01 8.74
C ARG A 3 2.43 -44.04 9.12
N THR A 4 3.45 -43.91 8.27
CA THR A 4 4.71 -43.24 8.62
C THR A 4 4.94 -41.90 7.93
N GLN A 5 3.93 -41.33 7.26
CA GLN A 5 4.08 -40.08 6.49
C GLN A 5 3.46 -38.84 7.16
N ILE A 6 2.90 -38.97 8.37
CA ILE A 6 2.17 -37.86 9.02
C ILE A 6 3.07 -37.01 9.93
N SER A 7 4.27 -37.48 10.31
CA SER A 7 5.09 -36.81 11.33
C SER A 7 6.06 -35.73 10.84
N ALA A 8 6.23 -35.50 9.53
CA ALA A 8 7.22 -34.54 9.04
C ALA A 8 6.69 -33.11 8.82
N ILE A 9 5.37 -32.91 8.76
CA ILE A 9 4.77 -31.58 8.45
C ILE A 9 4.60 -30.70 9.71
N ALA A 10 4.73 -31.28 10.91
CA ALA A 10 4.48 -30.57 12.16
C ALA A 10 5.63 -29.64 12.64
N ILE A 11 6.82 -29.71 12.06
CA ILE A 11 8.00 -28.97 12.57
C ILE A 11 8.34 -27.71 11.73
N ALA A 12 7.74 -27.53 10.55
CA ALA A 12 8.09 -26.42 9.65
C ALA A 12 7.25 -25.14 9.81
N PHE A 13 6.19 -25.14 10.64
CA PHE A 13 5.27 -24.00 10.75
C PHE A 13 5.58 -23.02 11.90
N SER A 14 6.63 -23.22 12.68
CA SER A 14 6.92 -22.37 13.86
C SER A 14 7.72 -21.09 13.56
N THR A 15 8.19 -20.87 12.33
CA THR A 15 9.01 -19.68 11.99
C THR A 15 8.25 -18.54 11.31
N LEU A 16 6.96 -18.68 11.02
CA LEU A 16 6.16 -17.63 10.37
C LEU A 16 5.43 -16.70 11.34
N PHE A 17 5.95 -16.55 12.56
CA PHE A 17 5.51 -15.52 13.51
C PHE A 17 6.66 -14.59 13.93
N ALA A 18 7.65 -14.39 13.05
CA ALA A 18 8.38 -13.14 13.06
C ALA A 18 7.46 -12.06 12.47
N GLY A 19 6.47 -11.64 13.27
CA GLY A 19 5.76 -10.40 13.00
C GLY A 19 6.81 -9.32 12.88
N GLN A 20 6.95 -8.76 11.68
CA GLN A 20 7.75 -7.58 11.44
C GLN A 20 7.21 -6.51 12.39
N ALA A 21 7.88 -6.31 13.52
CA ALA A 21 7.63 -5.15 14.34
C ALA A 21 8.06 -3.97 13.46
N ILE A 22 7.10 -3.35 12.77
CA ILE A 22 7.26 -1.98 12.32
C ILE A 22 7.64 -1.25 13.59
N ALA A 23 8.91 -0.85 13.71
CA ALA A 23 9.37 -0.02 14.79
C ALA A 23 8.54 1.25 14.70
N ALA A 24 7.48 1.33 15.51
CA ALA A 24 6.82 2.59 15.76
C ALA A 24 7.93 3.48 16.32
N ASP A 25 8.27 4.53 15.58
CA ASP A 25 9.16 5.57 16.07
C ASP A 25 8.45 6.23 17.25
N THR A 26 8.70 5.69 18.45
CA THR A 26 8.13 6.15 19.72
C THR A 26 8.93 7.32 20.28
N ALA A 27 9.85 7.88 19.49
CA ALA A 27 10.52 9.12 19.82
C ALA A 27 9.47 10.22 20.04
N PRO A 28 9.58 11.02 21.10
CA PRO A 28 8.68 12.13 21.33
C PRO A 28 8.78 13.12 20.17
N VAL A 29 7.68 13.32 19.45
CA VAL A 29 7.62 14.30 18.35
C VAL A 29 7.91 15.70 18.87
N THR A 30 8.86 16.37 18.24
CA THR A 30 9.22 17.73 18.65
C THR A 30 8.21 18.74 18.10
N ARG A 31 8.04 19.88 18.76
CA ARG A 31 7.22 20.99 18.23
C ARG A 31 7.68 21.45 16.85
N ALA A 32 8.98 21.36 16.56
CA ALA A 32 9.54 21.68 15.25
C ALA A 32 9.08 20.67 14.19
N GLN A 33 9.11 19.38 14.51
CA GLN A 33 8.64 18.31 13.63
C GLN A 33 7.14 18.43 13.32
N VAL A 34 6.31 18.68 14.34
CA VAL A 34 4.87 18.88 14.16
C VAL A 34 4.58 20.07 13.23
N LYS A 35 5.36 21.15 13.33
CA LYS A 35 5.21 22.31 12.43
C LYS A 35 5.63 21.97 11.00
N ALA A 36 6.71 21.21 10.84
CA ALA A 36 7.16 20.77 9.52
C ALA A 36 6.09 19.91 8.84
N GLU A 37 5.56 18.93 9.56
CA GLU A 37 4.48 18.04 9.07
C GLU A 37 3.20 18.83 8.75
N LEU A 38 2.83 19.82 9.58
CA LEU A 38 1.67 20.66 9.30
C LEU A 38 1.84 21.47 8.01
N VAL A 39 3.03 22.04 7.78
CA VAL A 39 3.33 22.77 6.54
C VAL A 39 3.25 21.84 5.33
N GLU A 40 3.79 20.63 5.46
CA GLU A 40 3.70 19.60 4.42
C GLU A 40 2.24 19.20 4.12
N ALA A 41 1.42 19.00 5.16
CA ALA A 41 0.01 18.69 5.01
C ALA A 41 -0.76 19.82 4.31
N ILE A 42 -0.46 21.07 4.63
CA ILE A 42 -1.05 22.25 3.98
C ILE A 42 -0.63 22.32 2.50
N ASN A 43 0.67 22.18 2.21
CA ASN A 43 1.20 22.30 0.86
C ASN A 43 0.68 21.22 -0.08
N ASN A 44 0.43 20.01 0.43
CA ASN A 44 -0.12 18.89 -0.34
C ASN A 44 -1.66 18.81 -0.28
N GLY A 45 -2.32 19.74 0.44
CA GLY A 45 -3.78 19.79 0.54
C GLY A 45 -4.40 18.63 1.32
N TYR A 46 -3.67 18.03 2.26
CA TYR A 46 -4.14 16.99 3.19
C TYR A 46 -4.97 17.54 4.36
N THR A 47 -5.32 18.82 4.33
CA THR A 47 -6.18 19.44 5.34
C THR A 47 -7.65 19.25 5.00
N VAL A 48 -8.48 18.97 6.01
CA VAL A 48 -9.93 18.90 5.85
C VAL A 48 -10.50 20.32 5.75
N VAL A 49 -11.30 20.58 4.72
CA VAL A 49 -11.86 21.93 4.45
C VAL A 49 -13.38 21.96 4.36
N THR A 50 -14.05 20.81 4.52
CA THR A 50 -15.52 20.72 4.53
C THR A 50 -15.99 19.95 5.75
N GLU A 51 -17.23 20.20 6.18
CA GLU A 51 -17.87 19.46 7.28
C GLU A 51 -18.01 17.97 6.98
N SER A 52 -18.05 17.61 5.69
CA SER A 52 -18.10 16.23 5.22
C SER A 52 -16.76 15.49 5.26
N GLY A 53 -15.69 16.11 5.78
CA GLY A 53 -14.37 15.47 5.91
C GLY A 53 -13.54 15.43 4.62
N ARG A 54 -13.88 16.23 3.60
CA ARG A 54 -13.12 16.22 2.33
C ARG A 54 -11.82 17.01 2.46
N LEU A 55 -10.78 16.51 1.79
CA LEU A 55 -9.47 17.15 1.76
C LEU A 55 -9.45 18.34 0.80
N ALA A 56 -8.58 19.31 1.08
CA ALA A 56 -8.41 20.49 0.25
C ALA A 56 -8.01 20.14 -1.18
N LYS A 57 -7.14 19.12 -1.37
CA LYS A 57 -6.74 18.64 -2.69
C LYS A 57 -7.88 18.05 -3.52
N ASP A 58 -8.88 17.47 -2.86
CA ASP A 58 -10.03 16.87 -3.56
C ASP A 58 -11.06 17.94 -3.95
N VAL A 59 -11.16 19.00 -3.15
CA VAL A 59 -12.11 20.11 -3.37
C VAL A 59 -11.56 21.12 -4.36
N TYR A 60 -10.26 21.43 -4.27
CA TYR A 60 -9.57 22.43 -5.08
C TYR A 60 -8.34 21.84 -5.80
N PRO A 61 -8.53 20.86 -6.70
CA PRO A 61 -7.42 20.12 -7.31
C PRO A 61 -6.48 20.98 -8.16
N ALA A 62 -6.92 22.16 -8.62
CA ALA A 62 -6.08 23.08 -9.37
C ALA A 62 -5.02 23.81 -8.52
N ASN A 63 -5.20 23.83 -7.19
CA ASN A 63 -4.32 24.54 -6.26
C ASN A 63 -3.17 23.65 -5.73
N TYR A 64 -3.23 22.34 -6.03
CA TYR A 64 -2.32 21.36 -5.47
C TYR A 64 -1.71 20.53 -6.59
N THR A 65 -0.40 20.32 -6.52
CA THR A 65 0.27 19.39 -7.43
C THR A 65 -0.26 18.00 -7.13
N GLN A 66 -0.94 17.38 -8.09
CA GLN A 66 -1.30 15.98 -7.98
C GLN A 66 -0.01 15.18 -8.06
N GLU A 67 0.25 14.38 -7.03
CA GLU A 67 1.25 13.31 -7.06
C GLU A 67 1.04 12.55 -8.38
N SER A 68 1.97 12.70 -9.32
CA SER A 68 1.95 11.87 -10.50
C SER A 68 2.20 10.45 -10.01
N SER A 69 1.19 9.59 -10.12
CA SER A 69 1.43 8.16 -9.94
C SER A 69 2.59 7.81 -10.85
N VAL A 70 3.67 7.26 -10.29
CA VAL A 70 4.83 6.81 -11.07
C VAL A 70 4.29 6.00 -12.23
N ALA A 71 4.41 6.55 -13.44
CA ALA A 71 3.87 5.90 -14.62
C ALA A 71 4.70 4.62 -14.81
N LYS A 72 4.04 3.46 -14.74
CA LYS A 72 4.69 2.18 -15.02
C LYS A 72 5.37 2.27 -16.38
N SER A 73 6.59 1.78 -16.46
CA SER A 73 7.28 1.66 -17.73
C SER A 73 6.46 0.77 -18.66
N ARG A 74 6.61 0.99 -19.98
CA ARG A 74 5.95 0.14 -20.98
C ARG A 74 6.31 -1.34 -20.82
N GLU A 75 7.49 -1.63 -20.27
CA GLU A 75 7.96 -3.00 -20.07
C GLU A 75 7.26 -3.67 -18.88
N GLU A 76 7.15 -2.99 -17.75
CA GLU A 76 6.38 -3.49 -16.58
C GLU A 76 4.92 -3.78 -16.96
N VAL A 77 4.30 -2.90 -17.76
CA VAL A 77 2.93 -3.12 -18.25
C VAL A 77 2.82 -4.38 -19.11
N ARG A 78 3.83 -4.70 -19.92
CA ARG A 78 3.83 -5.93 -20.74
C ARG A 78 4.01 -7.17 -19.88
N GLN A 79 4.84 -7.11 -18.85
CA GLN A 79 5.05 -8.22 -17.92
C GLN A 79 3.77 -8.52 -17.14
N GLU A 80 3.12 -7.50 -16.57
CA GLU A 80 1.83 -7.66 -15.89
C GLU A 80 0.75 -8.23 -16.81
N LEU A 81 0.72 -7.80 -18.08
CA LEU A 81 -0.21 -8.35 -19.06
C LEU A 81 0.07 -9.83 -19.35
N ALA A 82 1.34 -10.22 -19.53
CA ALA A 82 1.73 -11.61 -19.74
C ALA A 82 1.37 -12.50 -18.54
N GLU A 83 1.63 -12.01 -17.32
CA GLU A 83 1.25 -12.68 -16.08
C GLU A 83 -0.28 -12.84 -15.96
N ALA A 84 -1.06 -11.83 -16.34
CA ALA A 84 -2.52 -11.90 -16.34
C ALA A 84 -3.07 -12.92 -17.35
N ILE A 85 -2.39 -13.09 -18.50
CA ILE A 85 -2.70 -14.12 -19.49
C ILE A 85 -2.38 -15.51 -18.94
N GLU A 86 -1.18 -15.70 -18.39
CA GLU A 86 -0.72 -17.00 -17.87
C GLU A 86 -1.54 -17.48 -16.66
N SER A 87 -1.88 -16.56 -15.76
CA SER A 87 -2.70 -16.85 -14.58
C SER A 87 -4.20 -16.98 -14.88
N GLY A 88 -4.62 -16.75 -16.14
CA GLY A 88 -6.03 -16.77 -16.54
C GLY A 88 -6.87 -15.68 -15.85
N LEU A 89 -6.24 -14.64 -15.30
CA LEU A 89 -6.92 -13.56 -14.59
C LEU A 89 -7.84 -12.76 -15.52
N LEU A 90 -7.45 -12.62 -16.79
CA LEU A 90 -8.23 -11.88 -17.78
C LEU A 90 -9.64 -12.46 -17.98
N ASP A 91 -9.79 -13.78 -17.92
CA ASP A 91 -11.05 -14.47 -18.17
C ASP A 91 -12.04 -14.35 -16.99
N LYS A 92 -11.51 -14.26 -15.77
CA LYS A 92 -12.30 -14.07 -14.54
C LYS A 92 -13.01 -12.72 -14.48
N HIS A 93 -12.46 -11.69 -15.13
CA HIS A 93 -13.04 -10.35 -15.14
C HIS A 93 -14.06 -10.11 -16.26
N ILE A 94 -14.11 -10.98 -17.28
CA ILE A 94 -15.08 -10.88 -18.40
C ILE A 94 -16.40 -11.59 -18.06
N SER A 95 -16.40 -12.45 -17.03
CA SER A 95 -17.54 -13.31 -16.66
C SER A 95 -18.43 -12.78 -15.52
N ALA A 96 -18.36 -11.49 -15.16
CA ALA A 96 -19.18 -10.85 -14.14
C ALA A 96 -19.99 -9.68 -14.73
#